data_AF-A0A078MAN4-F1
#
_entry.id   AF-A0A078MAN4-F1
#
_cell.length_a   1.000
_cell.length_b   1.000
_cell.length_c   1.000
_cell.angle_alpha   90.00
_cell.angle_beta   90.00
_cell.angle_gamma   90.00
#
_symmetry.space_group_name_H-M   'P 1'
#
loop_
_entity.id
_entity.type
_entity.pdbx_description
1 polymer ?
#
loop_
_entity_poly.entity_id
_entity_poly.type
_entity_poly.pdbx_seq_one_letter_code
_entity_poly.pdbx_strand_id
1 'polypeptide(L)'
;MGLFDFLKPEEDNNEADDKTQESYSELSTGLDDFPNPSWGQVESAVRDVIEAEDSFATLGFYNRNLEVDSLQCIKFENGYTIEALPARKSEEFGKIYHLDGLSYEETIKYFEEFYETQEISGYKNFSEDSL
;
A
#
# COMPACT_ATOMS: atom_id res chain seq x y z
N MET A 1 32.87 -2.79 -9.67
CA MET A 1 31.82 -1.79 -9.40
C MET A 1 30.67 -2.56 -8.76
N GLY A 2 30.50 -2.40 -7.45
CA GLY A 2 29.59 -3.21 -6.63
C GLY A 2 28.40 -2.40 -6.12
N LEU A 3 27.28 -3.10 -5.89
CA LEU A 3 25.94 -2.59 -5.59
C LEU A 3 25.70 -2.15 -4.12
N PHE A 4 26.72 -1.66 -3.42
CA PHE A 4 26.61 -1.35 -1.98
C PHE A 4 27.21 0.02 -1.62
N ASP A 5 26.77 1.09 -2.31
CA ASP A 5 27.23 2.46 -2.04
C ASP A 5 26.07 3.42 -1.66
N PHE A 6 24.92 2.91 -1.21
CA PHE A 6 23.77 3.75 -0.84
C PHE A 6 23.65 4.07 0.66
N LEU A 7 24.68 3.75 1.46
CA LEU A 7 24.71 4.05 2.89
C LEU A 7 26.00 4.77 3.28
N LYS A 8 26.10 6.04 2.90
CA LYS A 8 26.90 7.02 3.65
C LYS A 8 26.04 8.24 3.96
N PRO A 9 25.96 8.66 5.24
CA PRO A 9 25.29 9.89 5.61
C PRO A 9 26.26 11.04 5.33
N GLU A 10 26.01 11.82 4.28
CA GLU A 10 26.59 13.15 4.18
C GLU A 10 25.61 14.13 4.84
N GLU A 11 26.03 14.64 5.99
CA GLU A 11 25.51 15.87 6.58
C GLU A 11 25.65 16.97 5.53
N ASP A 12 24.55 17.34 4.89
CA ASP A 12 24.46 18.65 4.25
C ASP A 12 23.15 19.31 4.62
N ASN A 13 23.29 20.49 5.22
CA ASN A 13 22.22 21.36 5.68
C ASN A 13 21.41 21.84 4.48
N ASN A 14 20.41 21.08 4.09
CA ASN A 14 19.28 21.62 3.36
C ASN A 14 18.03 21.30 4.16
N GLU A 15 17.44 22.36 4.71
CA GLU A 15 16.01 22.48 4.96
C GLU A 15 15.28 22.10 3.66
N ALA A 16 15.16 20.79 3.42
CA ALA A 16 14.51 20.25 2.24
C ALA A 16 13.00 20.38 2.48
N ASP A 17 12.52 21.58 2.18
CA ASP A 17 11.17 21.85 1.71
C ASP A 17 10.09 21.10 2.49
N ASP A 18 9.77 21.61 3.68
CA ASP A 18 8.49 21.37 4.37
C ASP A 18 7.34 22.08 3.62
N LYS A 19 7.41 22.08 2.28
CA LYS A 19 6.26 22.34 1.41
C LYS A 19 5.39 21.11 1.55
N THR A 20 4.22 21.29 2.15
CA THR A 20 3.11 20.36 2.07
C THR A 20 2.98 19.90 0.62
N GLN A 21 3.50 18.71 0.31
CA GLN A 21 3.30 18.07 -0.98
C GLN A 21 1.79 17.89 -1.16
N GLU A 22 1.31 18.12 -2.38
CA GLU A 22 -0.12 17.97 -2.67
C GLU A 22 -0.56 16.54 -2.36
N SER A 23 -1.75 16.39 -1.79
CA SER A 23 -2.35 15.08 -1.55
C SER A 23 -2.67 14.42 -2.88
N TYR A 24 -2.27 13.16 -3.03
CA TYR A 24 -2.52 12.38 -4.24
C TYR A 24 -2.90 10.95 -3.89
N SER A 25 -3.39 10.24 -4.90
CA SER A 25 -3.65 8.81 -4.82
C SER A 25 -3.00 8.12 -6.00
N GLU A 26 -2.58 6.88 -5.80
CA GLU A 26 -1.89 6.08 -6.81
C GLU A 26 -2.23 4.61 -6.62
N LEU A 27 -2.42 3.90 -7.73
CA LEU A 27 -2.46 2.45 -7.77
C LEU A 27 -1.20 1.96 -8.48
N SER A 28 -0.35 1.23 -7.77
CA SER A 28 0.84 0.60 -8.31
C SER A 28 0.60 -0.89 -8.49
N THR A 29 0.98 -1.44 -9.63
CA THR A 29 0.99 -2.88 -9.89
C THR A 29 2.40 -3.36 -10.18
N GLY A 30 2.57 -4.66 -10.46
CA GLY A 30 3.86 -5.18 -10.92
C GLY A 30 4.34 -4.61 -12.26
N LEU A 31 3.46 -3.93 -13.02
CA LEU A 31 3.73 -3.48 -14.39
C LEU A 31 3.58 -1.98 -14.59
N ASP A 32 2.57 -1.37 -13.96
CA ASP A 32 2.15 0.00 -14.25
C ASP A 32 1.79 0.76 -12.96
N ASP A 33 1.91 2.09 -13.03
CA ASP A 33 1.45 3.02 -12.00
C ASP A 33 0.32 3.90 -12.55
N PHE A 34 -0.78 3.99 -11.81
CA PHE A 34 -1.96 4.76 -12.19
C PHE A 34 -2.20 5.91 -11.20
N PRO A 35 -1.84 7.16 -11.55
CA PRO A 35 -2.14 8.31 -10.71
C PRO A 35 -3.65 8.62 -10.73
N ASN A 36 -4.22 8.87 -9.55
CA ASN A 36 -5.65 9.08 -9.33
C ASN A 36 -6.51 7.99 -10.00
N PRO A 37 -6.32 6.72 -9.60
CA PRO A 37 -6.96 5.58 -10.24
C PRO A 37 -8.48 5.65 -10.06
N SER A 38 -9.22 5.22 -11.09
CA SER A 38 -10.65 4.95 -10.96
C SER A 38 -10.89 3.63 -10.23
N TRP A 39 -12.07 3.48 -9.62
CA TRP A 39 -12.46 2.22 -8.98
C TRP A 39 -12.34 0.99 -9.90
N GLY A 40 -12.75 1.12 -11.18
CA GLY A 40 -12.63 0.03 -12.14
C GLY A 40 -11.17 -0.39 -12.43
N GLN A 41 -10.20 0.53 -12.31
CA GLN A 41 -8.78 0.18 -12.41
C GLN A 41 -8.31 -0.58 -11.16
N VAL A 42 -8.78 -0.18 -9.98
CA VAL A 42 -8.50 -0.89 -8.73
C VAL A 42 -9.07 -2.32 -8.77
N GLU A 43 -10.34 -2.49 -9.14
CA GLU A 43 -10.98 -3.81 -9.26
C GLU A 43 -10.26 -4.73 -10.25
N SER A 44 -9.80 -4.18 -11.39
CA SER A 44 -9.03 -4.94 -12.38
C SER A 44 -7.69 -5.36 -11.81
N ALA A 45 -6.92 -4.42 -11.24
CA ALA A 45 -5.60 -4.73 -10.71
C ALA A 45 -5.66 -5.81 -9.61
N VAL A 46 -6.63 -5.74 -8.70
CA VAL A 46 -6.83 -6.79 -7.68
C VAL A 46 -7.13 -8.14 -8.31
N ARG A 47 -7.93 -8.19 -9.39
CA ARG A 47 -8.21 -9.45 -10.09
C ARG A 47 -6.95 -10.03 -10.73
N ASP A 48 -6.18 -9.16 -11.36
CA ASP A 48 -5.00 -9.51 -12.15
C ASP A 48 -3.86 -10.11 -11.30
N VAL A 49 -3.80 -9.79 -9.99
CA VAL A 49 -2.84 -10.41 -9.04
C VAL A 49 -2.89 -11.95 -9.04
N ILE A 50 -4.07 -12.55 -9.23
CA ILE A 50 -4.19 -14.01 -9.32
C ILE A 50 -4.39 -14.48 -10.76
N GLU A 51 -5.28 -13.84 -11.51
CA GLU A 51 -5.69 -14.32 -12.84
C GLU A 51 -4.64 -14.09 -13.91
N ALA A 52 -3.94 -12.96 -13.86
CA ALA A 52 -2.86 -12.61 -14.78
C ALA A 52 -1.46 -12.85 -14.18
N GLU A 53 -1.42 -13.35 -12.94
CA GLU A 53 -0.20 -13.56 -12.14
C GLU A 53 0.64 -12.28 -11.95
N ASP A 54 -0.03 -11.14 -11.81
CA ASP A 54 0.63 -9.94 -11.33
C ASP A 54 1.15 -10.17 -9.91
N SER A 55 2.32 -9.61 -9.61
CA SER A 55 2.97 -9.84 -8.32
C SER A 55 2.20 -9.20 -7.16
N PHE A 56 1.61 -8.02 -7.39
CA PHE A 56 0.89 -7.25 -6.38
C PHE A 56 -0.01 -6.17 -7.01
N ALA A 57 -0.93 -5.63 -6.22
CA ALA A 57 -1.59 -4.36 -6.47
C ALA A 57 -1.64 -3.54 -5.16
N THR A 58 -1.19 -2.29 -5.21
CA THR A 58 -1.08 -1.41 -4.04
C THR A 58 -1.79 -0.10 -4.31
N LEU A 59 -2.85 0.16 -3.56
CA LEU A 59 -3.56 1.43 -3.57
C LEU A 59 -3.03 2.30 -2.43
N GLY A 60 -2.59 3.51 -2.75
CA GLY A 60 -2.05 4.47 -1.78
C GLY A 60 -2.74 5.84 -1.82
N PHE A 61 -2.85 6.46 -0.66
CA PHE A 61 -3.35 7.81 -0.43
C PHE A 61 -2.32 8.63 0.36
N TYR A 62 -1.49 9.36 -0.37
CA TYR A 62 -0.31 10.00 0.19
C TYR A 62 -0.55 11.46 0.57
N ASN A 63 0.26 11.95 1.51
CA ASN A 63 0.16 13.31 2.06
C ASN A 63 -1.23 13.64 2.62
N ARG A 64 -1.93 12.61 3.11
CA ARG A 64 -3.17 12.72 3.90
C ARG A 64 -2.81 12.20 5.29
N ASN A 65 -3.17 12.93 6.34
CA ASN A 65 -2.80 12.58 7.71
C ASN A 65 -3.59 11.35 8.20
N LEU A 66 -3.30 10.18 7.61
CA LEU A 66 -3.98 8.90 7.80
C LEU A 66 -3.20 8.00 8.76
N GLU A 67 -3.88 7.04 9.37
CA GLU A 67 -3.22 5.95 10.11
C GLU A 67 -2.55 4.94 9.16
N VAL A 68 -3.23 4.61 8.06
CA VAL A 68 -2.78 3.72 6.99
C VAL A 68 -2.78 4.54 5.70
N ASP A 69 -1.65 4.64 5.02
CA ASP A 69 -1.56 5.35 3.75
C ASP A 69 -1.65 4.43 2.54
N SER A 70 -1.41 3.13 2.71
CA SER A 70 -1.50 2.16 1.61
C SER A 70 -2.13 0.83 2.02
N LEU A 71 -2.91 0.26 1.10
CA LEU A 71 -3.41 -1.12 1.14
C LEU A 71 -2.85 -1.88 -0.06
N GLN A 72 -2.15 -2.97 0.21
CA GLN A 72 -1.57 -3.84 -0.80
C GLN A 72 -2.32 -5.17 -0.81
N CYS A 73 -2.42 -5.80 -1.99
CA CYS A 73 -2.74 -7.22 -2.09
C CYS A 73 -1.69 -7.97 -2.90
N ILE A 74 -1.45 -9.21 -2.49
CA ILE A 74 -0.54 -10.16 -3.12
C ILE A 74 -1.18 -11.54 -3.20
N LYS A 75 -0.71 -12.36 -4.15
CA LYS A 75 -1.08 -13.77 -4.24
C LYS A 75 -0.34 -14.58 -3.18
N PHE A 76 -1.07 -15.35 -2.40
CA PHE A 76 -0.52 -16.33 -1.45
C PHE A 76 -1.09 -17.72 -1.69
N GLU A 77 -0.52 -18.75 -1.07
CA GLU A 77 -0.81 -20.17 -1.38
C GLU A 77 -2.30 -20.52 -1.44
N ASN A 78 -3.15 -19.85 -0.64
CA ASN A 78 -4.57 -20.13 -0.49
C ASN A 78 -5.50 -18.99 -0.92
N GLY A 79 -5.03 -18.03 -1.72
CA GLY A 79 -5.86 -16.92 -2.21
C GLY A 79 -5.16 -15.58 -2.13
N TYR A 80 -5.92 -14.54 -1.84
CA TYR A 80 -5.38 -13.20 -1.66
C TYR A 80 -4.87 -13.02 -0.23
N THR A 81 -3.79 -12.25 -0.10
CA THR A 81 -3.40 -11.63 1.16
C THR A 81 -3.50 -10.14 0.99
N ILE A 82 -4.10 -9.45 1.96
CA ILE A 82 -4.05 -7.99 2.04
C ILE A 82 -3.09 -7.56 3.12
N GLU A 83 -2.43 -6.43 2.91
CA GLU A 83 -1.49 -5.81 3.82
C GLU A 83 -1.86 -4.33 3.99
N ALA A 84 -2.25 -3.94 5.21
CA ALA A 84 -2.42 -2.55 5.60
C ALA A 84 -1.08 -1.98 6.06
N LEU A 85 -0.61 -0.95 5.37
CA LEU A 85 0.69 -0.33 5.58
C LEU A 85 0.50 1.03 6.30
N PRO A 86 0.89 1.12 7.59
CA PRO A 86 0.73 2.35 8.35
C PRO A 86 1.56 3.50 7.80
N ALA A 87 0.97 4.70 7.85
CA ALA A 87 1.56 5.89 7.24
C ALA A 87 2.86 6.29 7.93
N ARG A 88 3.75 6.94 7.18
CA ARG A 88 5.09 7.36 7.67
C ARG A 88 5.07 8.23 8.93
N LYS A 89 4.00 9.00 9.13
CA LYS A 89 3.83 9.88 10.29
C LYS A 89 3.03 9.23 11.43
N SER A 90 2.56 7.99 11.26
CA SER A 90 1.82 7.25 12.29
C SER A 90 2.76 6.61 13.32
N GLU A 91 2.22 6.29 14.49
CA GLU A 91 2.96 5.56 15.55
C GLU A 91 3.30 4.11 15.13
N GLU A 92 2.53 3.56 14.20
CA GLU A 92 2.66 2.18 13.72
C GLU A 92 3.58 2.07 12.49
N PHE A 93 4.27 3.15 12.11
CA PHE A 93 5.16 3.15 10.95
C PHE A 93 6.23 2.05 11.03
N GLY A 94 6.39 1.31 9.94
CA GLY A 94 7.32 0.16 9.84
C GLY A 94 6.71 -1.18 10.20
N LYS A 95 5.44 -1.21 10.64
CA LYS A 95 4.68 -2.45 10.79
C LYS A 95 3.92 -2.81 9.52
N ILE A 96 3.55 -4.08 9.40
CA ILE A 96 2.65 -4.59 8.37
C ILE A 96 1.52 -5.35 9.07
N TYR A 97 0.28 -4.97 8.79
CA TYR A 97 -0.90 -5.67 9.29
C TYR A 97 -1.53 -6.47 8.15
N HIS A 98 -1.50 -7.80 8.23
CA HIS A 98 -1.88 -8.66 7.11
C HIS A 98 -3.00 -9.65 7.42
N LEU A 99 -3.83 -9.92 6.41
CA LEU A 99 -4.91 -10.89 6.47
C LEU A 99 -4.85 -11.81 5.24
N ASP A 100 -4.66 -13.10 5.49
CA ASP A 100 -4.38 -14.10 4.47
C ASP A 100 -5.62 -14.92 4.08
N GLY A 101 -5.55 -15.56 2.91
CA GLY A 101 -6.51 -16.57 2.48
C GLY A 101 -7.89 -16.02 2.11
N LEU A 102 -7.94 -14.77 1.67
CA LEU A 102 -9.17 -14.08 1.27
C LEU A 102 -9.63 -14.50 -0.14
N SER A 103 -10.94 -14.50 -0.34
CA SER A 103 -11.54 -14.56 -1.68
C SER A 103 -11.35 -13.22 -2.42
N TYR A 104 -11.58 -13.22 -3.75
CA TYR A 104 -11.61 -11.98 -4.52
C TYR A 104 -12.67 -11.01 -3.98
N GLU A 105 -13.88 -11.49 -3.69
CA GLU A 105 -14.98 -10.68 -3.18
C GLU A 105 -14.70 -10.10 -1.79
N GLU A 106 -13.99 -10.84 -0.93
CA GLU A 106 -13.55 -10.34 0.38
C GLU A 106 -12.47 -9.27 0.21
N THR A 107 -11.50 -9.51 -0.68
CA THR A 107 -10.42 -8.57 -0.98
C THR A 107 -10.96 -7.26 -1.53
N ILE A 108 -11.91 -7.33 -2.48
CA ILE A 108 -12.54 -6.14 -3.08
C ILE A 108 -13.27 -5.30 -2.02
N LYS A 109 -13.92 -5.90 -1.03
CA LYS A 109 -14.58 -5.13 0.04
C LYS A 109 -13.61 -4.26 0.84
N TYR A 110 -12.41 -4.79 1.14
CA TYR A 110 -11.39 -4.01 1.82
C TYR A 110 -10.83 -2.88 0.95
N PHE A 111 -10.61 -3.15 -0.34
CA PHE A 111 -10.20 -2.10 -1.28
C PHE A 111 -11.28 -1.04 -1.50
N GLU A 112 -12.56 -1.43 -1.54
CA GLU A 112 -13.70 -0.51 -1.67
C GLU A 112 -13.81 0.38 -0.43
N GLU A 113 -13.76 -0.23 0.76
CA GLU A 113 -13.72 0.50 2.04
C GLU A 113 -12.57 1.52 2.05
N PHE A 114 -11.36 1.08 1.73
CA PHE A 114 -10.20 1.96 1.75
C PHE A 114 -10.27 3.05 0.69
N TYR A 115 -10.78 2.74 -0.50
CA TYR A 115 -10.95 3.70 -1.60
C TYR A 115 -11.96 4.79 -1.25
N GLU A 116 -13.07 4.44 -0.59
CA GLU A 116 -14.13 5.38 -0.23
C GLU A 116 -13.81 6.18 1.04
N THR A 117 -13.25 5.51 2.05
CA THR A 117 -13.13 6.08 3.41
C THR A 117 -11.71 6.48 3.78
N GLN A 118 -10.70 5.93 3.10
CA GLN A 118 -9.27 6.04 3.46
C GLN A 118 -8.96 5.47 4.85
N GLU A 119 -9.81 4.54 5.32
CA GLU A 119 -9.66 3.80 6.57
C GLU A 119 -9.80 2.29 6.28
N ILE A 120 -9.29 1.46 7.18
CA ILE A 120 -9.46 0.00 7.12
C ILE A 120 -9.96 -0.48 8.48
N SER A 121 -11.24 -0.83 8.55
CA SER A 121 -11.87 -1.19 9.81
C SER A 121 -11.19 -2.40 10.46
N GLY A 122 -10.71 -2.18 11.69
CA GLY A 122 -10.18 -3.26 12.52
C GLY A 122 -8.84 -3.83 12.06
N TYR A 123 -8.08 -3.13 11.20
CA TYR A 123 -6.79 -3.60 10.70
C TYR A 123 -5.79 -3.97 11.82
N LYS A 124 -5.86 -3.29 12.98
CA LYS A 124 -5.05 -3.61 14.18
C LYS A 124 -5.35 -4.99 14.80
N ASN A 125 -6.42 -5.67 14.36
CA ASN A 125 -6.74 -7.05 14.76
C ASN A 125 -6.20 -8.10 13.77
N PHE A 126 -5.59 -7.66 12.67
CA PHE A 126 -4.93 -8.54 11.71
C PHE A 126 -3.64 -9.10 12.31
N SER A 127 -3.02 -10.04 11.61
CA SER A 127 -1.68 -10.51 11.99
C SER A 127 -0.69 -9.36 11.80
N GLU A 128 0.24 -9.20 12.74
CA GLU A 128 1.26 -8.14 12.72
C GLU A 128 2.62 -8.76 12.39
N ASP A 129 3.25 -8.24 11.34
CA ASP A 129 4.66 -8.41 11.05
C ASP A 129 5.40 -7.07 11.26
N SER A 130 6.67 -7.16 11.61
CA SER A 130 7.57 -5.99 11.71
C SER A 130 8.65 -6.07 10.63
N LEU A 131 8.81 -5.00 9.84
CA LEU A 131 9.88 -4.88 8.83
C LEU A 131 11.28 -4.72 9.45
#